data_AF-A0A9N8DTJ8-F1
#
_entry.id   AF-A0A9N8DTJ8-F1
#
_cell.length_a   1.000
_cell.length_b   1.000
_cell.length_c   1.000
_cell.angle_alpha   90.00
_cell.angle_beta   90.00
_cell.angle_gamma   90.00
#
_symmetry.space_group_name_H-M   'P 1'
#
loop_
_entity.id
_entity.type
_entity.pdbx_description
1 polymer ?
#
loop_
_entity_poly.entity_id
_entity_poly.type
_entity_poly.pdbx_seq_one_letter_code
_entity_poly.pdbx_strand_id
1 'polypeptide(L)'
;MRFLGIMLKISLSPVDGGGYTAYFNPEERPIMFDRNIRPIKIKGSQGFAGGIMSLNRFRQIRAAFHPETKVPNDTDKCYQLRHAIDTFNTHVKSTFVIGRDLCFDEGGIGCRSRFCPVRQYNSKKPQKFRVDLFICSCAASYCILHLDVYQGRNVTEVGIHKDLVGLPTTQKAPMNAMYALGLHLDTSSAPRHMALDNRYMCPELGVLLREKVNVYATGTTKSLG
;
A
#
# COMPACT_ATOMS: atom_id res chain seq x y z
N MET A 1 17.69 7.46 -12.08
CA MET A 1 16.27 7.88 -12.13
C MET A 1 15.43 7.32 -13.29
N ARG A 2 15.99 6.92 -14.45
CA ARG A 2 15.18 6.50 -15.64
C ARG A 2 14.20 5.34 -15.39
N PHE A 3 14.61 4.30 -14.65
CA PHE A 3 13.75 3.14 -14.36
C PHE A 3 12.48 3.52 -13.58
N LEU A 4 12.63 4.28 -12.49
CA LEU A 4 11.48 4.75 -11.70
C LEU A 4 10.59 5.70 -12.49
N GLY A 5 11.17 6.56 -13.34
CA GLY A 5 10.39 7.42 -14.24
C GLY A 5 9.54 6.62 -15.24
N ILE A 6 10.06 5.50 -15.77
CA ILE A 6 9.28 4.58 -16.61
C ILE A 6 8.15 3.94 -15.79
N MET A 7 8.43 3.45 -14.58
CA MET A 7 7.41 2.85 -13.70
C MET A 7 6.28 3.84 -13.38
N LEU A 8 6.62 5.09 -13.09
CA LEU A 8 5.65 6.15 -12.83
C LEU A 8 4.79 6.45 -14.07
N LYS A 9 5.40 6.57 -15.25
CA LYS A 9 4.64 6.81 -16.48
C LYS A 9 3.72 5.64 -16.83
N ILE A 10 4.15 4.40 -16.57
CA ILE A 10 3.29 3.21 -16.70
C ILE A 10 2.08 3.29 -15.76
N SER A 11 2.25 3.72 -14.51
CA SER A 11 1.13 3.83 -13.56
C SER A 11 0.14 4.94 -13.92
N LEU A 12 0.60 6.00 -14.57
CA LEU A 12 -0.24 7.12 -15.02
C LEU A 12 -0.95 6.85 -16.35
N SER A 13 -0.48 5.88 -17.13
CA SER A 13 -1.03 5.57 -18.45
C SER A 13 -0.95 4.06 -18.73
N PRO A 14 -1.74 3.24 -17.98
CA PRO A 14 -1.70 1.80 -18.14
C PRO A 14 -2.27 1.38 -19.50
N VAL A 15 -1.61 0.43 -20.14
CA VAL A 15 -2.06 -0.22 -21.38
C VAL A 15 -2.70 -1.56 -21.04
N ASP A 16 -3.92 -1.77 -21.55
CA ASP A 16 -4.64 -3.02 -21.36
C ASP A 16 -4.06 -4.16 -22.20
N GLY A 17 -3.65 -5.22 -21.49
CA GLY A 17 -3.08 -6.43 -22.08
C GLY A 17 -1.64 -6.26 -22.59
N GLY A 18 -0.86 -7.34 -22.56
CA GLY A 18 0.53 -7.35 -23.07
C GLY A 18 1.61 -7.05 -22.02
N GLY A 19 1.25 -6.75 -20.77
CA GLY A 19 2.20 -6.56 -19.68
C GLY A 19 3.24 -5.48 -19.97
N TYR A 20 4.43 -5.60 -19.38
CA TYR A 20 5.47 -4.58 -19.55
C TYR A 20 5.99 -4.46 -20.97
N THR A 21 5.91 -5.51 -21.80
CA THR A 21 6.46 -5.47 -23.16
C THR A 21 5.73 -4.48 -24.06
N ALA A 22 4.43 -4.23 -23.81
CA ALA A 22 3.64 -3.27 -24.56
C ALA A 22 4.29 -1.86 -24.57
N TYR A 23 4.88 -1.44 -23.45
CA TYR A 23 5.51 -0.11 -23.33
C TYR A 23 6.87 0.00 -24.05
N PHE A 24 7.42 -1.11 -24.55
CA PHE A 24 8.71 -1.14 -25.25
C PHE A 24 8.57 -1.52 -26.72
N ASN A 25 7.35 -1.76 -27.21
CA ASN A 25 7.12 -2.10 -28.61
C ASN A 25 7.50 -0.92 -29.51
N PRO A 26 8.39 -1.11 -30.51
CA PRO A 26 8.79 -0.04 -31.40
C PRO A 26 7.68 0.33 -32.41
N GLU A 27 6.77 -0.61 -32.66
CA GLU A 27 5.68 -0.45 -33.61
C GLU A 27 4.33 -0.22 -32.93
N GLU A 28 3.42 0.39 -33.68
CA GLU A 28 2.02 0.50 -33.31
C GLU A 28 1.36 -0.87 -33.22
N ARG A 29 0.51 -1.06 -32.21
CA ARG A 29 -0.26 -2.27 -31.97
C ARG A 29 -1.18 -2.55 -33.16
N PRO A 30 -1.09 -3.74 -33.78
CA PRO A 30 -2.06 -4.16 -34.78
C PRO A 30 -3.34 -4.68 -34.10
N ILE A 31 -4.50 -4.35 -34.67
CA ILE A 31 -5.78 -5.01 -34.40
C ILE A 31 -6.06 -5.96 -35.56
N MET A 32 -6.23 -7.23 -35.24
CA MET A 32 -6.65 -8.27 -36.18
C MET A 32 -8.15 -8.53 -35.98
N PHE A 33 -8.96 -8.22 -36.99
CA PHE A 33 -10.40 -8.50 -36.97
C PHE A 33 -10.74 -9.86 -37.61
N ASP A 34 -9.98 -10.25 -38.64
CA ASP A 34 -10.06 -11.55 -39.31
C ASP A 34 -8.66 -11.90 -39.86
N ARG A 35 -8.31 -13.18 -39.95
CA ARG A 35 -7.02 -13.66 -40.48
C ARG A 35 -6.79 -13.26 -41.94
N ASN A 36 -7.85 -12.95 -42.67
CA ASN A 36 -7.81 -12.61 -44.09
C ASN A 36 -7.81 -11.09 -44.37
N ILE A 37 -7.92 -10.24 -43.34
CA ILE A 37 -7.96 -8.78 -43.47
C ILE A 37 -6.64 -8.18 -42.97
N ARG A 38 -6.12 -7.17 -43.68
CA ARG A 38 -4.90 -6.45 -43.26
C ARG A 38 -5.09 -5.86 -41.85
N PRO A 39 -4.10 -6.02 -40.94
CA PRO A 39 -4.18 -5.46 -39.61
C PRO A 39 -4.35 -3.94 -39.64
N ILE A 40 -5.30 -3.43 -38.86
CA ILE A 40 -5.43 -1.98 -38.63
C ILE A 40 -4.50 -1.61 -37.49
N LYS A 41 -3.57 -0.68 -37.71
CA LYS A 41 -2.65 -0.18 -36.67
C LYS A 41 -3.34 0.89 -35.83
N ILE A 42 -3.24 0.78 -34.51
CA ILE A 42 -3.74 1.80 -33.59
C ILE A 42 -2.72 2.94 -33.56
N LYS A 43 -3.06 4.08 -34.15
CA LYS A 43 -2.16 5.24 -34.19
C LYS A 43 -1.77 5.67 -32.78
N GLY A 44 -0.48 5.89 -32.54
CA GLY A 44 0.05 6.36 -31.25
C GLY A 44 0.14 5.29 -30.15
N SER A 45 -0.06 4.01 -30.48
CA SER A 45 0.09 2.89 -29.54
C SER A 45 1.53 2.38 -29.40
N GLN A 46 2.51 3.10 -29.95
CA GLN A 46 3.92 2.78 -29.81
C GLN A 46 4.36 2.87 -28.34
N GLY A 47 5.23 1.96 -27.95
CA GLY A 47 5.79 1.93 -26.61
C GLY A 47 6.76 3.08 -26.36
N PHE A 48 6.45 3.95 -25.39
CA PHE A 48 7.31 5.10 -25.08
C PHE A 48 8.66 4.71 -24.43
N ALA A 49 8.73 3.56 -23.77
CA ALA A 49 9.86 3.22 -22.89
C ALA A 49 11.10 2.80 -23.68
N GLY A 50 10.93 2.29 -24.91
CA GLY A 50 12.03 1.85 -25.78
C GLY A 50 13.02 2.96 -26.12
N GLY A 51 12.54 4.21 -26.26
CA GLY A 51 13.39 5.39 -26.48
C GLY A 51 14.18 5.84 -25.24
N ILE A 52 13.84 5.32 -24.06
CA ILE A 52 14.51 5.68 -22.78
C ILE A 52 15.51 4.59 -22.36
N MET A 53 15.11 3.32 -22.51
CA MET A 53 15.88 2.15 -22.09
C MET A 53 15.41 0.90 -22.84
N SER A 54 16.33 -0.03 -23.11
CA SER A 54 15.97 -1.32 -23.69
C SER A 54 15.14 -2.18 -22.73
N LEU A 55 14.22 -2.99 -23.28
CA LEU A 55 13.41 -3.92 -22.50
C LEU A 55 14.27 -4.89 -21.68
N ASN A 56 15.40 -5.34 -22.22
CA ASN A 56 16.34 -6.22 -21.53
C ASN A 56 16.93 -5.54 -20.29
N ARG A 57 17.40 -4.30 -20.41
CA ARG A 57 17.93 -3.55 -19.27
C ARG A 57 16.84 -3.27 -18.23
N PHE A 58 15.63 -2.94 -18.66
CA PHE A 58 14.49 -2.77 -17.75
C PHE A 58 14.21 -4.05 -16.94
N ARG A 59 14.16 -5.22 -17.61
CA ARG A 59 13.96 -6.53 -16.96
C ARG A 59 15.07 -6.85 -15.96
N GLN A 60 16.33 -6.59 -16.32
CA GLN A 60 17.48 -6.80 -15.43
C GLN A 60 17.38 -5.94 -14.17
N ILE A 61 17.15 -4.63 -14.32
CA ILE A 61 17.02 -3.71 -13.17
C ILE A 61 15.85 -4.16 -12.28
N ARG A 62 14.70 -4.47 -12.87
CA ARG A 62 13.52 -4.91 -12.12
C ARG A 62 13.79 -6.22 -11.35
N ALA A 63 14.49 -7.17 -11.94
CA ALA A 63 14.81 -8.45 -11.30
C ALA A 63 15.84 -8.30 -10.16
N ALA A 64 16.73 -7.32 -10.26
CA ALA A 64 17.72 -7.00 -9.24
C ALA A 64 17.27 -5.88 -8.27
N PHE A 65 15.99 -5.51 -8.30
CA PHE A 65 15.48 -4.46 -7.43
C PHE A 65 15.21 -5.01 -6.03
N HIS A 66 16.06 -4.58 -5.10
CA HIS A 66 16.08 -5.02 -3.70
C HIS A 66 15.97 -3.77 -2.80
N PRO A 67 14.76 -3.42 -2.33
CA PRO A 67 14.57 -2.23 -1.48
C PRO A 67 15.06 -2.41 -0.04
N GLU A 68 15.56 -3.59 0.32
CA GLU A 68 16.08 -3.91 1.64
C GLU A 68 17.54 -3.51 1.87
N THR A 69 17.95 -3.43 3.14
CA THR A 69 19.33 -3.16 3.57
C THR A 69 20.26 -4.38 3.48
N LYS A 70 19.80 -5.49 2.88
CA LYS A 70 20.50 -6.79 2.75
C LYS A 70 20.89 -7.46 4.07
N VAL A 71 20.32 -7.03 5.20
CA VAL A 71 20.45 -7.73 6.48
C VAL A 71 19.23 -8.65 6.62
N PRO A 72 19.41 -9.99 6.60
CA PRO A 72 18.31 -10.91 6.80
C PRO A 72 17.68 -10.72 8.18
N ASN A 73 16.36 -10.79 8.24
CA ASN A 73 15.63 -10.82 9.50
C ASN A 73 14.54 -11.90 9.43
N ASP A 74 14.82 -13.05 10.03
CA ASP A 74 13.89 -14.19 10.06
C ASP A 74 12.66 -13.95 10.94
N THR A 75 12.65 -12.87 11.73
CA THR A 75 11.50 -12.48 12.55
C THR A 75 10.47 -11.66 11.79
N ASP A 76 10.84 -10.91 10.75
CA ASP A 76 9.89 -10.10 9.99
C ASP A 76 9.59 -10.75 8.64
N LYS A 77 8.36 -11.24 8.42
CA LYS A 77 7.98 -11.82 7.12
C LYS A 77 8.06 -10.80 5.98
N CYS A 78 8.05 -9.52 6.34
CA CYS A 78 8.16 -8.40 5.42
C CYS A 78 9.51 -7.70 5.49
N TYR A 79 10.58 -8.34 5.99
CA TYR A 79 11.91 -7.70 6.12
C TYR A 79 12.38 -7.05 4.81
N GLN A 80 12.06 -7.66 3.66
CA GLN A 80 12.42 -7.12 2.34
C GLN A 80 11.75 -5.77 2.04
N LEU A 81 10.57 -5.52 2.60
CA LEU A 81 9.81 -4.28 2.42
C LEU A 81 9.99 -3.31 3.60
N ARG A 82 10.44 -3.80 4.76
CA ARG A 82 10.49 -3.03 6.01
C ARG A 82 11.25 -1.72 5.85
N HIS A 83 12.45 -1.77 5.26
CA HIS A 83 13.24 -0.55 5.04
C HIS A 83 12.50 0.50 4.19
N ALA A 84 11.82 0.08 3.12
CA ALA A 84 11.06 0.99 2.28
C ALA A 84 9.83 1.56 3.00
N ILE A 85 9.13 0.75 3.78
CA ILE A 85 7.97 1.16 4.58
C ILE A 85 8.38 2.16 5.65
N ASP A 86 9.45 1.87 6.39
CA ASP A 86 9.95 2.74 7.46
C ASP A 86 10.45 4.08 6.88
N THR A 87 11.14 4.03 5.74
CA THR A 87 11.58 5.22 5.01
C THR A 87 10.38 6.05 4.56
N PHE A 88 9.35 5.42 3.98
CA PHE A 88 8.11 6.08 3.58
C PHE A 88 7.43 6.76 4.78
N ASN A 89 7.17 6.01 5.86
CA ASN A 89 6.49 6.52 7.05
C ASN A 89 7.27 7.68 7.70
N THR A 90 8.59 7.57 7.79
CA THR A 90 9.47 8.63 8.31
C THR A 90 9.35 9.91 7.49
N HIS A 91 9.47 9.80 6.16
CA HIS A 91 9.41 10.98 5.29
C HIS A 91 8.04 11.63 5.27
N VAL A 92 6.96 10.84 5.17
CA VAL A 92 5.60 11.36 5.19
C VAL A 92 5.32 12.13 6.48
N LYS A 93 5.71 11.57 7.63
CA LYS A 93 5.57 12.25 8.94
C LYS A 93 6.31 13.58 9.00
N SER A 94 7.49 13.68 8.38
CA SER A 94 8.25 14.93 8.34
C SER A 94 7.77 15.95 7.30
N THR A 95 7.05 15.49 6.27
CA THR A 95 6.68 16.31 5.10
C THR A 95 5.27 16.90 5.24
N PHE A 96 4.33 16.13 5.79
CA PHE A 96 2.93 16.51 5.83
C PHE A 96 2.50 16.92 7.23
N VAL A 97 1.77 18.03 7.31
CA VAL A 97 1.03 18.39 8.53
C VAL A 97 -0.17 17.45 8.65
N ILE A 98 -0.30 16.81 9.81
CA ILE A 98 -1.41 15.91 10.11
C ILE A 98 -2.68 16.74 10.30
N GLY A 99 -3.59 16.69 9.33
CA GLY A 99 -4.87 17.36 9.38
C GLY A 99 -5.81 16.80 10.46
N ARG A 100 -6.96 17.47 10.62
CA ARG A 100 -7.95 17.10 11.64
C ARG A 100 -8.61 15.74 11.37
N ASP A 101 -8.98 15.49 10.12
CA ASP A 101 -9.82 14.36 9.74
C ASP A 101 -8.98 13.27 9.07
N LEU A 102 -8.93 12.11 9.72
CA LEU A 102 -8.17 10.94 9.34
C LEU A 102 -9.11 9.81 8.90
N CYS A 103 -8.61 8.92 8.06
CA CYS A 103 -9.30 7.68 7.69
C CYS A 103 -8.34 6.51 7.79
N PHE A 104 -8.77 5.43 8.42
CA PHE A 104 -8.00 4.20 8.51
C PHE A 104 -8.77 3.04 7.88
N ASP A 105 -8.14 2.37 6.90
CA ASP A 105 -8.73 1.26 6.16
C ASP A 105 -7.64 0.35 5.55
N GLU A 106 -8.07 -0.67 4.83
CA GLU A 106 -7.25 -1.69 4.20
C GLU A 106 -7.06 -1.45 2.70
N GLY A 107 -5.85 -1.10 2.34
CA GLY A 107 -5.38 -1.23 0.96
C GLY A 107 -5.00 -2.66 0.62
N GLY A 108 -4.63 -2.89 -0.63
CA GLY A 108 -3.90 -4.11 -0.95
C GLY A 108 -3.65 -4.32 -2.43
N ILE A 109 -2.61 -5.10 -2.67
CA ILE A 109 -1.96 -5.25 -3.97
C ILE A 109 -2.12 -6.70 -4.40
N GLY A 110 -2.65 -6.95 -5.59
CA GLY A 110 -2.79 -8.31 -6.13
C GLY A 110 -1.45 -9.04 -6.18
N CYS A 111 -1.41 -10.22 -5.59
CA CYS A 111 -0.23 -11.07 -5.59
C CYS A 111 -0.66 -12.54 -5.66
N ARG A 112 -0.35 -13.20 -6.77
CA ARG A 112 -0.63 -14.64 -6.95
C ARG A 112 0.57 -15.53 -6.63
N SER A 113 1.74 -14.94 -6.36
CA SER A 113 2.96 -15.71 -6.07
C SER A 113 2.78 -16.55 -4.81
N ARG A 114 3.12 -17.84 -4.89
CA ARG A 114 3.16 -18.74 -3.72
C ARG A 114 4.35 -18.48 -2.81
N PHE A 115 5.35 -17.76 -3.30
CA PHE A 115 6.54 -17.38 -2.53
C PHE A 115 6.32 -16.12 -1.68
N CYS A 116 5.18 -15.45 -1.80
CA CYS A 116 4.86 -14.30 -0.96
C CYS A 116 4.28 -14.78 0.39
N PRO A 117 5.01 -14.62 1.51
CA PRO A 117 4.64 -15.22 2.81
C PRO A 117 3.42 -14.56 3.46
N VAL A 118 3.08 -13.35 3.05
CA VAL A 118 1.97 -12.55 3.60
C VAL A 118 0.75 -12.49 2.67
N ARG A 119 0.73 -13.31 1.61
CA ARG A 119 -0.39 -13.39 0.67
C ARG A 119 -1.67 -13.85 1.40
N GLN A 120 -2.73 -13.05 1.27
CA GLN A 120 -4.06 -13.32 1.78
C GLN A 120 -5.03 -13.70 0.64
N TYR A 121 -6.10 -14.41 1.00
CA TYR A 121 -7.24 -14.65 0.13
C TYR A 121 -8.47 -13.89 0.66
N ASN A 122 -9.08 -13.05 -0.18
CA ASN A 122 -10.33 -12.36 0.11
C ASN A 122 -11.29 -12.49 -1.07
N SER A 123 -12.34 -13.32 -0.90
CA SER A 123 -13.31 -13.61 -1.96
C SER A 123 -14.14 -12.40 -2.39
N LYS A 124 -14.24 -11.37 -1.54
CA LYS A 124 -15.04 -10.16 -1.79
C LYS A 124 -14.29 -9.09 -2.57
N LYS A 125 -12.97 -9.22 -2.75
CA LYS A 125 -12.16 -8.24 -3.48
C LYS A 125 -11.98 -8.69 -4.95
N PRO A 126 -11.90 -7.75 -5.92
CA PRO A 126 -11.71 -8.08 -7.34
C PRO A 126 -10.47 -8.94 -7.57
N GLN A 127 -9.37 -8.60 -6.89
CA GLN A 127 -8.15 -9.41 -6.86
C GLN A 127 -8.14 -10.25 -5.58
N LYS A 128 -8.59 -11.51 -5.70
CA LYS A 128 -8.79 -12.40 -4.55
C LYS A 128 -7.52 -12.74 -3.79
N PHE A 129 -6.40 -12.96 -4.50
CA PHE A 129 -5.10 -13.19 -3.89
C PHE A 129 -4.30 -11.89 -3.87
N ARG A 130 -3.99 -11.39 -2.68
CA ARG A 130 -3.44 -10.04 -2.47
C ARG A 130 -2.54 -9.98 -1.25
N VAL A 131 -1.72 -8.93 -1.18
CA VAL A 131 -1.06 -8.48 0.05
C VAL A 131 -1.89 -7.35 0.60
N ASP A 132 -2.35 -7.49 1.84
CA ASP A 132 -3.17 -6.48 2.51
C ASP A 132 -2.28 -5.45 3.20
N LEU A 133 -2.68 -4.18 3.13
CA LEU A 133 -1.97 -3.05 3.71
C LEU A 133 -2.89 -2.34 4.68
N PHE A 134 -2.39 -1.99 5.86
CA PHE A 134 -3.03 -1.02 6.73
C PHE A 134 -2.64 0.38 6.28
N ILE A 135 -3.63 1.23 6.03
CA ILE A 135 -3.41 2.57 5.49
C ILE A 135 -4.15 3.57 6.39
N CYS A 136 -3.39 4.53 6.93
CA CYS A 136 -3.95 5.74 7.50
C CYS A 136 -3.73 6.89 6.52
N SER A 137 -4.79 7.63 6.21
CA SER A 137 -4.77 8.77 5.29
C SER A 137 -5.41 10.00 5.90
N CYS A 138 -5.12 11.18 5.34
CA CYS A 138 -5.70 12.44 5.76
C CYS A 138 -6.68 12.95 4.70
N ALA A 139 -7.87 13.36 5.11
CA ALA A 139 -8.87 13.90 4.20
C ALA A 139 -8.48 15.26 3.60
N ALA A 140 -7.70 16.06 4.33
CA ALA A 140 -7.31 17.40 3.88
C ALA A 140 -6.18 17.38 2.82
N SER A 141 -5.18 16.50 3.00
CA SER A 141 -4.04 16.40 2.08
C SER A 141 -4.20 15.29 1.05
N TYR A 142 -5.20 14.41 1.19
CA TYR A 142 -5.39 13.19 0.41
C TYR A 142 -4.17 12.25 0.42
N CYS A 143 -3.24 12.45 1.35
CA CYS A 143 -2.01 11.69 1.45
C CYS A 143 -2.17 10.51 2.41
N ILE A 144 -1.48 9.43 2.10
CA ILE A 144 -1.24 8.34 3.06
C ILE A 144 -0.24 8.87 4.09
N LEU A 145 -0.65 8.91 5.36
CA LEU A 145 0.16 9.36 6.48
C LEU A 145 0.95 8.23 7.15
N HIS A 146 0.41 7.02 7.10
CA HIS A 146 1.07 5.83 7.62
C HIS A 146 0.63 4.60 6.81
N LEU A 147 1.57 3.71 6.53
CA LEU A 147 1.34 2.44 5.85
C LEU A 147 2.10 1.31 6.54
N ASP A 148 1.47 0.14 6.66
CA ASP A 148 2.14 -1.08 7.09
C ASP A 148 1.52 -2.32 6.41
N VAL A 149 2.22 -3.45 6.42
CA VAL A 149 1.77 -4.68 5.77
C VAL A 149 1.09 -5.58 6.78
N TYR A 150 -0.10 -6.09 6.43
CA TYR A 150 -0.74 -7.12 7.22
C TYR A 150 -0.02 -8.47 7.06
N GLN A 151 0.63 -8.94 8.12
CA GLN A 151 1.46 -10.13 8.10
C GLN A 151 0.72 -11.44 8.44
N GLY A 152 -0.61 -11.39 8.58
CA GLY A 152 -1.41 -12.51 9.09
C GLY A 152 -1.09 -12.82 10.55
N ARG A 153 -1.19 -14.10 10.93
CA ARG A 153 -0.70 -14.57 12.25
C ARG A 153 0.82 -14.44 12.27
N ASN A 154 1.34 -13.54 13.08
CA ASN A 154 2.77 -13.36 13.30
C ASN A 154 3.08 -13.41 14.80
N VAL A 155 4.14 -14.12 15.18
CA VAL A 155 4.58 -14.22 16.58
C VAL A 155 5.34 -12.95 16.98
N THR A 156 6.03 -12.40 16.00
CA THR A 156 6.92 -11.26 16.12
C THR A 156 6.13 -10.02 15.73
N GLU A 157 5.72 -9.24 16.71
CA GLU A 157 4.96 -7.99 16.51
C GLU A 157 5.90 -6.84 16.07
N VAL A 158 6.69 -7.11 15.03
CA VAL A 158 7.67 -6.17 14.47
C VAL A 158 6.95 -4.93 13.95
N GLY A 159 7.45 -3.75 14.33
CA GLY A 159 6.86 -2.47 13.95
C GLY A 159 5.63 -2.07 14.76
N ILE A 160 5.24 -2.88 15.76
CA ILE A 160 4.15 -2.56 16.69
C ILE A 160 4.71 -1.87 17.93
N HIS A 161 4.07 -0.78 18.35
CA HIS A 161 4.42 -0.11 19.60
C HIS A 161 4.21 -1.05 20.80
N LYS A 162 5.16 -1.06 21.74
CA LYS A 162 5.19 -1.96 22.91
C LYS A 162 3.88 -1.97 23.73
N ASP A 163 3.24 -0.81 23.86
CA ASP A 163 2.00 -0.65 24.64
C ASP A 163 0.76 -1.24 23.94
N LEU A 164 0.89 -1.61 22.67
CA LEU A 164 -0.18 -2.19 21.85
C LEU A 164 -0.02 -3.72 21.72
N VAL A 165 1.05 -4.27 22.28
CA VAL A 165 1.32 -5.71 22.22
C VAL A 165 0.21 -6.47 22.92
N GLY A 166 -0.27 -7.53 22.27
CA GLY A 166 -1.39 -8.34 22.78
C GLY A 166 -2.79 -7.82 22.45
N LEU A 167 -2.95 -6.59 21.96
CA LEU A 167 -4.25 -6.13 21.46
C LEU A 167 -4.68 -6.93 20.22
N PRO A 168 -5.99 -7.12 19.99
CA PRO A 168 -6.50 -7.68 18.75
C PRO A 168 -6.05 -6.82 17.55
N THR A 169 -5.79 -7.43 16.39
CA THR A 169 -5.33 -6.71 15.19
C THR A 169 -6.25 -5.55 14.79
N THR A 170 -7.57 -5.71 15.00
CA THR A 170 -8.60 -4.69 14.72
C THR A 170 -8.50 -3.46 15.62
N GLN A 171 -7.82 -3.55 16.76
CA GLN A 171 -7.54 -2.41 17.62
C GLN A 171 -6.08 -1.95 17.49
N LYS A 172 -5.18 -2.92 17.43
CA LYS A 172 -3.74 -2.72 17.33
C LYS A 172 -3.34 -1.93 16.09
N ALA A 173 -3.86 -2.28 14.92
CA ALA A 173 -3.45 -1.65 13.66
C ALA A 173 -3.78 -0.14 13.60
N PRO A 174 -5.03 0.30 13.87
CA PRO A 174 -5.35 1.73 13.90
C PRO A 174 -4.59 2.48 15.02
N MET A 175 -4.45 1.88 16.21
CA MET A 175 -3.66 2.47 17.28
C MET A 175 -2.19 2.62 16.89
N ASN A 176 -1.60 1.61 16.25
CA ASN A 176 -0.19 1.66 15.85
C ASN A 176 0.09 2.79 14.85
N ALA A 177 -0.85 3.04 13.93
CA ALA A 177 -0.76 4.19 13.04
C ALA A 177 -0.73 5.51 13.83
N MET A 178 -1.55 5.66 14.87
CA MET A 178 -1.56 6.89 15.70
C MET A 178 -0.27 7.05 16.50
N TYR A 179 0.27 5.96 17.05
CA TYR A 179 1.56 5.99 17.73
C TYR A 179 2.70 6.33 16.77
N ALA A 180 2.73 5.74 15.57
CA ALA A 180 3.71 6.04 14.54
C ALA A 180 3.68 7.52 14.13
N LEU A 181 2.47 8.11 14.02
CA LEU A 181 2.28 9.53 13.77
C LEU A 181 2.64 10.43 14.96
N GLY A 182 2.87 9.87 16.15
CA GLY A 182 3.24 10.61 17.34
C GLY A 182 2.07 11.29 18.05
N LEU A 183 0.83 10.92 17.74
CA LEU A 183 -0.35 11.60 18.32
C LEU A 183 -0.52 11.35 19.82
N HIS A 184 0.05 10.27 20.35
CA HIS A 184 0.13 10.03 21.81
C HIS A 184 0.95 11.08 22.57
N LEU A 185 1.80 11.85 21.87
CA LEU A 185 2.61 12.92 22.45
C LEU A 185 1.99 14.31 22.22
N ASP A 186 0.95 14.40 21.39
CA ASP A 186 0.31 15.66 20.99
C ASP A 186 -0.80 16.02 21.99
N THR A 187 -0.42 16.73 23.05
CA THR A 187 -1.33 17.18 24.10
C THR A 187 -1.89 18.58 23.87
N SER A 188 -1.33 19.33 22.91
CA SER A 188 -1.66 20.74 22.67
C SER A 188 -2.67 20.95 21.55
N SER A 189 -2.82 19.99 20.64
CA SER A 189 -3.71 20.15 19.48
C SER A 189 -5.17 19.86 19.83
N ALA A 190 -6.07 20.51 19.09
CA ALA A 190 -7.47 20.12 19.09
C ALA A 190 -7.60 18.62 18.75
N PRO A 191 -8.56 17.90 19.36
CA PRO A 191 -8.73 16.49 19.09
C PRO A 191 -8.98 16.22 17.60
N ARG A 192 -8.35 15.16 17.10
CA ARG A 192 -8.54 14.72 15.70
C ARG A 192 -9.69 13.73 15.60
N HIS A 193 -10.18 13.56 14.39
CA HIS A 193 -11.21 12.59 14.07
C HIS A 193 -10.65 11.48 13.20
N MET A 194 -11.08 10.24 13.42
CA MET A 194 -10.77 9.09 12.59
C MET A 194 -12.05 8.39 12.12
N ALA A 195 -12.22 8.28 10.81
CA ALA A 195 -13.20 7.41 10.20
C ALA A 195 -12.69 5.96 10.13
N LEU A 196 -13.53 5.02 10.56
CA LEU A 196 -13.27 3.59 10.58
C LEU A 196 -14.42 2.81 9.93
N ASP A 197 -14.11 1.65 9.35
CA ASP A 197 -15.14 0.69 8.91
C ASP A 197 -15.61 -0.21 10.08
N ASN A 198 -16.56 -1.10 9.79
CA ASN A 198 -17.09 -2.07 10.78
C ASN A 198 -16.15 -3.22 11.12
N ARG A 199 -14.99 -3.33 10.48
CA ARG A 199 -13.95 -4.28 10.86
C ARG A 199 -13.15 -3.74 12.05
N TYR A 200 -12.94 -2.43 12.08
CA TYR A 200 -12.14 -1.77 13.12
C TYR A 200 -12.98 -1.19 14.26
N MET A 201 -14.12 -0.57 13.94
CA MET A 201 -14.89 0.18 14.92
C MET A 201 -15.46 -0.74 16.01
N CYS A 202 -15.04 -0.51 17.26
CA CYS A 202 -15.67 -1.06 18.46
C CYS A 202 -15.56 -0.05 19.63
N PRO A 203 -16.41 -0.14 20.67
CA PRO A 203 -16.39 0.79 21.79
C PRO A 203 -15.02 0.88 22.49
N GLU A 204 -14.35 -0.26 22.67
CA GLU A 204 -13.03 -0.34 23.31
C GLU A 204 -11.97 0.43 22.51
N LEU A 205 -11.97 0.31 21.18
CA LEU A 205 -11.08 1.08 20.33
C LEU A 205 -11.37 2.58 20.44
N GLY A 206 -12.64 2.98 20.48
CA GLY A 206 -13.04 4.37 20.65
C GLY A 206 -12.50 4.98 21.96
N VAL A 207 -12.56 4.22 23.05
CA VAL A 207 -11.97 4.63 24.35
C VAL A 207 -10.45 4.71 24.24
N LEU A 208 -9.80 3.70 23.65
CA LEU A 208 -8.34 3.70 23.49
C LEU A 208 -7.85 4.91 22.66
N LEU A 209 -8.53 5.23 21.55
CA LEU A 209 -8.17 6.37 20.70
C LEU A 209 -8.30 7.69 21.44
N ARG A 210 -9.40 7.87 22.20
CA ARG A 210 -9.63 9.09 22.97
C ARG A 210 -8.59 9.24 24.09
N GLU A 211 -8.42 8.22 24.91
CA GLU A 211 -7.65 8.29 26.15
C GLU A 211 -6.13 8.21 25.93
N LYS A 212 -5.67 7.59 24.84
CA LYS A 212 -4.24 7.38 24.58
C LYS A 212 -3.64 8.28 23.51
N VAL A 213 -4.44 8.81 22.58
CA VAL A 213 -3.93 9.57 21.43
C VAL A 213 -4.75 10.82 21.08
N ASN A 214 -5.72 11.21 21.92
CA ASN A 214 -6.58 12.38 21.70
C ASN A 214 -7.30 12.37 20.33
N VAL A 215 -7.79 11.20 19.93
CA VAL A 215 -8.54 10.98 18.67
C VAL A 215 -9.94 10.45 18.97
N TYR A 216 -10.96 11.07 18.38
CA TYR A 216 -12.31 10.52 18.36
C TYR A 216 -12.54 9.68 17.11
N ALA A 217 -13.28 8.59 17.24
CA ALA A 217 -13.59 7.71 16.12
C ALA A 217 -15.08 7.71 15.78
N THR A 218 -15.37 7.63 14.49
CA THR A 218 -16.71 7.25 14.01
C THR A 218 -16.58 6.12 13.00
N GLY A 219 -17.50 5.18 13.04
CA GLY A 219 -17.54 4.10 12.07
C GLY A 219 -18.86 3.36 12.13
N THR A 220 -19.06 2.48 11.18
CA THR A 220 -20.17 1.53 11.23
C THR A 220 -19.83 0.42 12.22
N THR A 221 -20.82 -0.15 12.90
CA THR A 221 -20.61 -1.33 13.75
C THR A 221 -21.30 -2.53 13.11
N LYS A 222 -20.86 -3.74 13.47
CA LYS A 222 -21.59 -4.95 13.10
C LYS A 222 -22.86 -5.03 13.94
N SER A 223 -23.97 -5.42 13.32
CA SER A 223 -25.17 -5.77 14.09
C SER A 223 -24.85 -6.95 15.01
N LEU A 224 -25.34 -6.89 16.25
CA LEU A 224 -25.42 -8.06 17.12
C LEU A 224 -26.40 -9.03 16.44
N GLY A 225 -25.87 -10.05 15.78
CA GLY A 225 -26.64 -11.17 15.25
C GLY A 225 -26.81 -12.24 16.31
#